data_AF-A0A4Z0P5R2-F1
#
_entry.id   AF-A0A4Z0P5R2-F1
#
_cell.length_a   1.000
_cell.length_b   1.000
_cell.length_c   1.000
_cell.angle_alpha   90.00
_cell.angle_beta   90.00
_cell.angle_gamma   90.00
#
_symmetry.space_group_name_H-M   'P 1'
#
loop_
_entity.id
_entity.type
_entity.pdbx_description
1 polymer ?
#
loop_
_entity_poly.entity_id
_entity_poly.type
_entity_poly.pdbx_seq_one_letter_code
_entity_poly.pdbx_strand_id
1 'polypeptide(L)'
;MCTTPVFYPITAQAPASPAWQSHAELLRQVLAQLDPKERRKILDYISLPPDPPKRKTYSVAQLRQAAQLVAEKAEKHPSRTRAGIRGLVARELGIATVELRYMLARAAELK
;
A
#
# COMPACT_ATOMS: atom_id res chain seq x y z
N MET A 1 20.87 -3.92 65.98
CA MET A 1 21.10 -3.49 64.58
C MET A 1 19.76 -3.49 63.89
N CYS A 2 19.22 -2.31 63.55
CA CYS A 2 17.91 -2.16 62.92
C CYS A 2 18.12 -1.42 61.60
N THR A 3 18.02 -2.13 60.48
CA THR A 3 18.06 -1.55 59.13
C THR A 3 16.64 -1.30 58.66
N THR A 4 16.20 -0.05 58.76
CA THR A 4 14.94 0.41 58.14
C THR A 4 15.12 0.49 56.62
N PRO A 5 14.24 -0.13 55.81
CA PRO A 5 14.29 0.04 54.37
C PRO A 5 13.78 1.44 53.99
N VAL A 6 14.60 2.18 53.27
CA VAL A 6 14.24 3.48 52.69
C VAL A 6 13.29 3.24 51.52
N PHE A 7 12.05 3.68 51.66
CA PHE A 7 11.06 3.64 50.59
C PHE A 7 11.24 4.88 49.71
N TYR A 8 11.77 4.70 48.50
CA TYR A 8 11.80 5.76 47.50
C TYR A 8 10.41 5.84 46.85
N PRO A 9 9.68 6.97 46.93
CA PRO A 9 8.49 7.14 46.12
C PRO A 9 8.94 7.19 44.66
N ILE A 10 8.49 6.21 43.87
CA ILE A 10 8.58 6.24 42.41
C ILE A 10 7.78 7.48 41.99
N THR A 11 8.45 8.60 41.76
CA THR A 11 7.85 9.72 41.03
C THR A 11 7.46 9.16 39.68
N ALA A 12 6.16 9.00 39.46
CA ALA A 12 5.58 8.62 38.19
C ALA A 12 6.12 9.56 37.12
N GLN A 13 7.15 9.11 36.41
CA GLN A 13 7.72 9.79 35.26
C GLN A 13 6.60 9.86 34.24
N ALA A 14 6.06 11.06 34.01
CA ALA A 14 4.99 11.28 33.04
C ALA A 14 5.40 10.60 31.71
N PRO A 15 4.58 9.71 31.14
CA PRO A 15 4.97 9.01 29.92
C PRO A 15 5.29 10.06 28.86
N ALA A 16 6.49 9.98 28.28
CA ALA A 16 6.88 10.81 27.16
C ALA A 16 5.76 10.78 26.12
N SER A 17 5.24 11.96 25.76
CA SER A 17 4.17 12.10 24.77
C SER A 17 4.50 11.22 23.57
N PRO A 18 3.68 10.19 23.29
CA PRO A 18 4.01 9.23 22.26
C PRO A 18 4.11 9.95 20.91
N ALA A 19 5.05 9.53 20.07
CA ALA A 19 5.42 10.23 18.83
C ALA A 19 4.23 10.51 17.88
N TRP A 20 3.11 9.81 18.00
CA TRP A 20 1.90 10.10 17.23
C TRP A 20 1.21 11.42 17.63
N GLN A 21 1.41 11.93 18.85
CA GLN A 21 0.79 13.17 19.33
C GLN A 21 1.28 14.40 18.56
N SER A 22 2.59 14.51 18.32
CA SER A 22 3.17 15.63 17.56
C SER A 22 2.66 15.67 16.12
N HIS A 23 2.54 14.51 15.47
CA HIS A 23 1.99 14.39 14.12
C HIS A 23 0.48 14.73 14.09
N ALA A 24 -0.27 14.34 15.12
CA ALA A 24 -1.69 14.68 15.24
C ALA A 24 -1.91 16.18 15.45
N GLU A 25 -1.06 16.83 16.24
CA GLU A 25 -1.09 18.28 16.47
C GLU A 25 -0.82 19.06 15.18
N LEU A 26 0.21 18.66 14.42
CA LEU A 26 0.51 19.24 13.12
C LEU A 26 -0.67 19.08 12.15
N LEU A 27 -1.29 17.90 12.11
CA LEU A 27 -2.47 17.66 11.28
C LEU A 27 -3.63 18.59 11.68
N ARG A 28 -3.87 18.81 12.97
CA ARG A 28 -4.91 19.75 13.44
C ARG A 28 -4.62 21.19 12.98
N GLN A 29 -3.37 21.63 13.06
CA GLN A 29 -2.96 22.96 12.60
C GLN A 29 -3.17 23.12 11.09
N VAL A 30 -2.79 22.12 10.29
CA VAL A 30 -2.99 22.12 8.84
C VAL A 30 -4.48 22.13 8.48
N LEU A 31 -5.28 21.26 9.12
CA LEU A 31 -6.73 21.20 8.88
C LEU A 31 -7.45 22.49 9.28
N ALA A 32 -6.94 23.23 10.27
CA ALA A 32 -7.51 24.52 10.69
C ALA A 32 -7.30 25.63 9.66
N GLN A 33 -6.27 25.53 8.80
CA GLN A 33 -5.97 26.50 7.74
C GLN A 33 -6.72 26.21 6.43
N LEU A 34 -7.34 25.03 6.30
CA LEU A 34 -8.09 24.63 5.12
C LEU A 34 -9.53 25.12 5.13
N ASP A 35 -10.07 25.34 3.94
CA ASP A 35 -11.48 25.65 3.74
C ASP A 35 -12.36 24.59 4.39
N PRO A 36 -13.50 24.97 5.01
CA PRO A 36 -14.39 24.04 5.69
C PRO A 36 -14.81 22.84 4.83
N LYS A 37 -15.00 23.05 3.52
CA LYS A 37 -15.38 22.00 2.56
C LYS A 37 -14.26 20.99 2.32
N GLU A 38 -13.02 21.44 2.20
CA GLU A 38 -11.86 20.57 1.98
C GLU A 38 -11.48 19.81 3.25
N ARG A 39 -11.47 20.52 4.39
CA ARG A 39 -11.30 19.91 5.71
C ARG A 39 -12.31 18.80 5.95
N ARG A 40 -13.59 19.02 5.60
CA ARG A 40 -14.63 17.99 5.76
C ARG A 40 -14.35 16.78 4.89
N LYS A 41 -13.97 16.96 3.63
CA LYS A 41 -13.60 15.87 2.72
C LYS A 41 -12.43 15.04 3.26
N ILE A 42 -11.41 15.68 3.82
CA ILE A 42 -10.25 14.99 4.40
C ILE A 42 -10.66 14.23 5.67
N LEU A 43 -11.44 14.85 6.54
CA LEU A 43 -11.94 14.21 7.76
C LEU A 43 -12.86 13.01 7.44
N ASP A 44 -13.71 13.15 6.43
CA ASP A 44 -14.57 12.05 5.96
C ASP A 44 -13.70 10.90 5.41
N TYR A 45 -12.64 11.19 4.65
CA TYR A 45 -11.69 10.17 4.17
C TYR A 45 -10.92 9.47 5.28
N ILE A 46 -10.58 10.17 6.37
CA ILE A 46 -9.91 9.58 7.54
C ILE A 46 -10.90 8.72 8.36
N SER A 47 -12.11 9.22 8.57
CA SER A 47 -13.13 8.59 9.42
C SER A 47 -13.77 7.39 8.73
N LEU A 48 -13.94 7.47 7.41
CA LEU A 48 -14.52 6.44 6.58
C LEU A 48 -13.69 6.33 5.29
N PRO A 49 -12.51 5.67 5.36
CA PRO A 49 -11.72 5.46 4.17
C PRO A 49 -12.56 4.72 3.13
N PRO A 50 -12.51 5.12 1.85
CA PRO A 50 -13.25 4.43 0.81
C PRO A 50 -12.80 2.96 0.79
N ASP A 51 -13.74 2.07 0.48
CA ASP A 51 -13.44 0.65 0.35
C ASP A 51 -12.26 0.45 -0.61
N PRO A 52 -11.32 -0.46 -0.27
CA PRO A 52 -10.22 -0.75 -1.17
C PRO A 52 -10.78 -1.15 -2.53
N PRO A 53 -10.16 -0.70 -3.64
CA PRO A 53 -10.64 -1.02 -4.97
C PRO A 53 -10.79 -2.53 -5.10
N LYS A 54 -11.99 -2.99 -5.49
CA LYS A 54 -12.28 -4.42 -5.64
C LYS A 54 -11.23 -5.05 -6.53
N ARG A 55 -10.56 -6.08 -6.04
CA ARG A 55 -9.57 -6.83 -6.82
C ARG A 55 -10.29 -7.40 -8.04
N LYS A 56 -9.88 -7.01 -9.25
CA LYS A 56 -10.39 -7.61 -10.49
C LYS A 56 -10.06 -9.09 -10.46
N THR A 57 -11.09 -9.93 -10.58
CA THR A 57 -10.92 -11.37 -10.78
C THR A 57 -10.75 -11.65 -12.26
N TYR A 58 -9.64 -12.32 -12.60
CA TYR A 58 -9.34 -12.76 -13.96
C TYR A 58 -9.67 -14.23 -14.10
N SER A 59 -10.20 -14.62 -15.26
CA SER A 59 -10.44 -16.04 -15.55
C SER A 59 -9.12 -16.80 -15.75
N VAL A 60 -9.12 -18.11 -15.50
CA VAL A 60 -7.93 -18.96 -15.71
C VAL A 60 -7.41 -18.86 -17.15
N ALA A 61 -8.32 -18.72 -18.13
CA ALA A 61 -7.96 -18.52 -19.53
C ALA A 61 -7.19 -17.21 -19.75
N GLN A 62 -7.65 -16.09 -19.18
CA GLN A 62 -6.97 -14.80 -19.27
C GLN A 62 -5.57 -14.83 -18.62
N LEU A 63 -5.45 -15.51 -17.47
CA LEU A 63 -4.17 -15.67 -16.78
C LEU A 63 -3.16 -16.47 -17.61
N ARG A 64 -3.59 -17.58 -18.22
CA ARG A 64 -2.76 -18.39 -19.11
C ARG A 64 -2.35 -17.64 -20.37
N GLN A 65 -3.30 -16.93 -21.00
CA GLN A 65 -3.04 -16.13 -22.19
C GLN A 65 -2.00 -15.04 -21.91
N ALA A 66 -2.13 -14.32 -20.80
CA ALA A 66 -1.16 -13.29 -20.41
C ALA A 66 0.24 -13.87 -20.19
N ALA A 67 0.36 -15.03 -19.54
CA ALA A 67 1.63 -15.71 -19.34
C ALA A 67 2.27 -16.16 -20.68
N GLN A 68 1.45 -16.70 -21.58
CA GLN A 68 1.91 -17.17 -22.90
C GLN A 68 2.40 -16.01 -23.77
N LEU A 69 1.66 -14.90 -23.83
CA LEU A 69 2.06 -13.71 -24.59
C LEU A 69 3.38 -13.11 -24.07
N VAL A 70 3.59 -13.09 -22.75
CA VAL A 70 4.85 -12.63 -22.17
C VAL A 70 6.02 -13.55 -22.55
N ALA A 71 5.80 -14.87 -22.54
CA ALA A 71 6.82 -15.83 -22.97
C ALA A 71 7.15 -15.68 -24.46
N GLU A 72 6.12 -15.64 -25.32
CA GLU A 72 6.28 -15.47 -26.77
C GLU A 72 7.02 -14.18 -27.13
N LYS A 73 6.69 -13.08 -26.45
CA LYS A 73 7.40 -11.81 -26.66
C LYS A 73 8.82 -11.78 -26.10
N ALA A 74 9.08 -12.53 -25.04
CA ALA A 74 10.43 -12.67 -24.53
C ALA A 74 11.33 -13.43 -25.50
N GLU A 75 10.78 -14.46 -26.15
CA GLU A 75 11.49 -15.21 -27.19
C GLU A 75 11.73 -14.37 -28.45
N LYS A 76 10.73 -13.60 -28.89
CA LYS A 76 10.85 -12.72 -30.07
C LYS A 76 11.79 -11.52 -29.86
N HIS A 77 12.00 -11.09 -28.62
CA HIS A 77 12.82 -9.92 -28.30
C HIS A 77 13.85 -10.23 -27.19
N PRO A 78 14.87 -11.06 -27.48
CA PRO A 78 15.85 -11.48 -26.48
C PRO A 78 16.72 -10.33 -25.95
N SER A 79 16.86 -9.25 -26.72
CA SER A 79 17.60 -8.04 -26.33
C SER A 79 16.80 -7.11 -25.40
N ARG A 80 15.50 -7.33 -25.20
CA ARG A 80 14.66 -6.50 -24.32
C ARG A 80 14.63 -7.04 -22.90
N THR A 81 14.60 -6.13 -21.94
CA THR A 81 14.41 -6.49 -20.53
C THR A 81 13.01 -7.07 -20.29
N ARG A 82 12.89 -7.97 -19.31
CA ARG A 82 11.58 -8.53 -18.88
C ARG A 82 10.59 -7.46 -18.45
N ALA A 83 11.05 -6.30 -17.98
CA ALA A 83 10.19 -5.17 -17.63
C ALA A 83 9.63 -4.49 -18.90
N GLY A 84 10.47 -4.29 -19.92
CA GLY A 84 10.05 -3.75 -21.21
C GLY A 84 9.05 -4.67 -21.93
N ILE A 85 9.28 -5.98 -21.89
CA ILE A 85 8.36 -6.98 -22.47
C ILE A 85 6.99 -6.92 -21.78
N ARG A 86 6.97 -6.88 -20.44
CA ARG A 86 5.71 -6.72 -19.68
C ARG A 86 5.00 -5.41 -20.02
N GLY A 87 5.72 -4.31 -20.17
CA GLY A 87 5.14 -3.03 -20.60
C GLY A 87 4.48 -3.11 -21.97
N LEU A 88 5.08 -3.85 -22.92
CA LEU A 88 4.50 -4.06 -24.25
C LEU A 88 3.24 -4.91 -24.21
N VAL A 89 3.27 -6.03 -23.48
CA VAL A 89 2.10 -6.90 -23.33
C VAL A 89 0.95 -6.19 -22.61
N ALA A 90 1.25 -5.40 -21.58
CA ALA A 90 0.25 -4.61 -20.87
C ALA A 90 -0.45 -3.60 -21.80
N ARG A 91 0.32 -2.93 -22.67
CA ARG A 91 -0.23 -2.01 -23.69
C ARG A 91 -1.13 -2.71 -24.70
N GLU A 92 -0.74 -3.89 -25.17
CA GLU A 92 -1.57 -4.66 -26.13
C GLU A 92 -2.87 -5.18 -25.52
N LEU A 93 -2.83 -5.60 -24.27
CA LEU A 93 -4.01 -6.06 -23.54
C LEU A 93 -4.87 -4.89 -23.02
N GLY A 94 -4.43 -3.64 -23.16
CA GLY A 94 -5.15 -2.46 -22.66
C GLY A 94 -5.24 -2.40 -21.14
N ILE A 95 -4.30 -3.01 -20.42
CA ILE A 95 -4.29 -3.10 -18.95
C ILE A 95 -3.09 -2.39 -18.34
N ALA A 96 -3.16 -2.08 -17.04
CA ALA A 96 -2.01 -1.52 -16.34
C ALA A 96 -0.90 -2.57 -16.16
N THR A 97 0.36 -2.16 -16.20
CA THR A 97 1.51 -3.07 -15.96
C THR A 97 1.44 -3.74 -14.58
N VAL A 98 0.85 -3.06 -13.59
CA VAL A 98 0.61 -3.60 -12.25
C VAL A 98 -0.42 -4.73 -12.29
N GLU A 99 -1.49 -4.58 -13.07
CA GLU A 99 -2.49 -5.61 -13.30
C GLU A 99 -1.87 -6.83 -13.99
N LEU A 100 -1.03 -6.62 -15.02
CA LEU A 100 -0.31 -7.72 -15.68
C LEU A 100 0.60 -8.48 -14.71
N ARG A 101 1.32 -7.77 -13.81
CA ARG A 101 2.14 -8.43 -12.77
C ARG A 101 1.30 -9.27 -11.83
N TYR A 102 0.14 -8.78 -11.42
CA TYR A 102 -0.80 -9.53 -10.60
C TYR A 102 -1.31 -10.79 -11.33
N MET A 103 -1.68 -10.65 -12.61
CA MET A 103 -2.09 -11.79 -13.44
C MET A 103 -0.98 -12.85 -13.56
N LEU A 104 0.26 -12.44 -13.82
CA LEU A 104 1.38 -13.39 -13.93
C LEU A 104 1.68 -14.10 -12.60
N ALA A 105 1.60 -13.39 -11.47
CA ALA A 105 1.74 -14.00 -10.15
C ALA A 105 0.63 -15.03 -9.91
N ARG A 106 -0.62 -14.69 -10.23
CA ARG A 106 -1.76 -15.59 -10.07
C ARG A 106 -1.71 -16.78 -11.04
N ALA A 107 -1.18 -16.59 -12.25
CA ALA A 107 -0.97 -17.67 -13.22
C ALA A 107 0.09 -18.68 -12.73
N ALA A 108 1.10 -18.22 -11.99
CA ALA A 108 2.13 -19.09 -11.41
C ALA A 108 1.60 -19.95 -10.25
N GLU A 109 0.62 -19.45 -9.49
CA GLU A 109 -0.04 -20.19 -8.41
C GLU A 109 -1.03 -21.27 -8.89
N LEU A 110 -1.44 -21.20 -10.17
CA LEU A 110 -2.39 -22.13 -10.80
C LEU A 110 -1.71 -23.24 -11.62
N LYS A 111 -0.38 -23.30 -11.61
CA LYS A 111 0.42 -24.40 -12.17
C LYS A 111 0.63 -25.48 -11.12
#